data_AF-A0A3D2N3H6-F1
#
_entry.id   AF-A0A3D2N3H6-F1
#
_cell.length_a   1.000
_cell.length_b   1.000
_cell.length_c   1.000
_cell.angle_alpha   90.00
_cell.angle_beta   90.00
_cell.angle_gamma   90.00
#
_symmetry.space_group_name_H-M   'P 1'
#
loop_
_entity.id
_entity.type
_entity.pdbx_description
1 polymer ?
#
loop_
_entity_poly.entity_id
_entity_poly.type
_entity_poly.pdbx_seq_one_letter_code
_entity_poly.pdbx_strand_id
1 'polypeptide(L)'
;MNNGFRGLGIMLIVLLMLTLILGVIGALAHGVKAGRIDPQVLAVTVTGLVGAIVLALFAMIIRLFHKHKKHRREASSADILAEIMAMKDDDYKDKEKKENG
;
A
#
# COMPACT_ATOMS: atom_id res chain seq x y z
N MET A 1 17.36 5.75 12.49
CA MET A 1 17.44 4.29 12.24
C MET A 1 16.79 3.95 10.89
N ASN A 2 17.62 3.90 9.84
CA ASN A 2 17.54 3.11 8.59
C ASN A 2 16.22 2.98 7.76
N ASN A 3 15.44 4.06 7.56
CA ASN A 3 14.37 4.01 6.54
C ASN A 3 14.89 3.86 5.10
N GLY A 4 16.11 4.32 4.80
CA GLY A 4 16.73 4.18 3.47
C GLY A 4 17.19 2.77 3.11
N PHE A 5 17.69 2.00 4.09
CA PHE A 5 18.17 0.63 3.87
C PHE A 5 17.03 -0.36 3.59
N ARG A 6 15.88 -0.18 4.25
CA ARG A 6 14.67 -0.96 3.94
C ARG A 6 14.15 -0.68 2.54
N GLY A 7 14.16 0.58 2.10
CA GLY A 7 13.77 0.97 0.74
C GLY A 7 14.67 0.35 -0.33
N LEU A 8 15.99 0.43 -0.15
CA LEU A 8 16.97 -0.18 -1.05
C LEU A 8 16.85 -1.70 -1.11
N GLY A 9 16.69 -2.38 0.03
CA GLY A 9 16.50 -3.84 0.06
C GLY A 9 15.24 -4.28 -0.66
N ILE A 10 14.11 -3.59 -0.45
CA ILE A 10 12.85 -3.89 -1.15
C ILE A 10 13.00 -3.63 -2.66
N MET A 11 13.64 -2.53 -3.06
CA MET A 11 13.87 -2.22 -4.47
C MET A 11 14.71 -3.30 -5.16
N LEU A 12 15.76 -3.79 -4.49
CA LEU A 12 16.62 -4.86 -4.99
C LEU A 12 15.86 -6.18 -5.14
N ILE A 13 15.03 -6.54 -4.17
CA ILE A 13 14.17 -7.73 -4.22
C ILE A 13 13.18 -7.64 -5.39
N VAL A 14 12.54 -6.49 -5.57
CA VAL A 14 11.62 -6.27 -6.70
C VAL A 14 12.35 -6.40 -8.03
N LEU A 15 13.55 -5.84 -8.13
CA LEU A 15 14.36 -5.89 -9.35
C LEU A 15 14.82 -7.32 -9.67
N LEU A 16 15.25 -8.08 -8.66
CA LEU A 16 15.58 -9.50 -8.80
C LEU A 16 14.37 -10.36 -9.20
N MET A 17 13.20 -10.08 -8.64
CA MET A 17 11.97 -10.77 -9.03
C MET A 17 11.61 -10.48 -10.49
N LEU A 18 11.73 -9.23 -10.93
CA LEU A 18 11.48 -8.84 -12.31
C LEU A 18 12.44 -9.53 -13.30
N THR A 19 13.74 -9.54 -13.00
CA THR A 19 14.72 -10.20 -13.87
C THR A 19 14.49 -11.71 -13.94
N LEU A 20 14.10 -12.33 -12.82
CA LEU A 20 13.79 -13.76 -12.77
C LEU A 20 12.54 -14.09 -13.59
N ILE A 21 11.47 -13.30 -13.48
CA ILE A 21 10.26 -13.45 -14.28
C ILE A 21 10.57 -13.32 -15.77
N LEU A 22 11.33 -12.29 -16.16
CA LEU A 22 11.74 -12.08 -17.55
C LEU A 22 12.60 -13.23 -18.07
N GLY A 23 13.52 -13.75 -17.25
CA GLY A 23 14.34 -14.91 -17.58
C GLY A 23 13.51 -16.17 -17.85
N VAL A 24 12.51 -16.43 -17.00
CA VAL A 24 11.59 -17.58 -17.16
C VAL A 24 10.76 -17.43 -18.44
N ILE A 25 10.17 -16.26 -18.69
CA ILE A 25 9.39 -15.99 -19.91
C ILE A 25 10.27 -16.12 -21.14
N GLY A 26 11.49 -15.59 -21.11
CA GLY A 26 12.46 -15.69 -22.20
C GLY A 26 12.84 -17.14 -22.52
N ALA A 27 13.11 -17.95 -21.50
CA ALA A 27 13.43 -19.36 -21.65
C ALA A 27 12.23 -20.15 -22.22
N LEU A 28 11.02 -19.90 -21.72
CA LEU A 28 9.79 -20.51 -22.24
C LEU A 28 9.55 -20.12 -23.70
N ALA A 29 9.69 -18.83 -24.04
CA ALA A 29 9.50 -18.33 -25.40
C ALA A 29 10.55 -18.91 -26.37
N HIS A 30 11.79 -19.05 -25.94
CA HIS A 30 12.83 -19.71 -26.72
C HIS A 30 12.54 -21.21 -26.90
N GLY A 31 12.06 -21.89 -25.85
CA GLY A 31 11.66 -23.29 -25.92
C GLY A 31 10.48 -23.54 -26.85
N VAL A 32 9.52 -22.60 -26.92
CA VAL A 32 8.41 -22.63 -27.88
C VAL A 32 8.92 -22.43 -29.32
N LYS A 33 9.79 -21.45 -29.55
CA LYS A 33 10.41 -21.24 -30.88
C LYS A 33 11.23 -22.45 -31.34
N ALA A 34 11.87 -23.15 -30.40
CA ALA A 34 12.62 -24.37 -30.67
C ALA A 34 11.74 -25.62 -30.85
N GLY A 35 10.40 -25.49 -30.76
CA GLY A 35 9.46 -26.62 -30.86
C GLY A 35 9.55 -27.62 -29.69
N ARG A 36 10.27 -27.27 -28.63
CA ARG A 36 10.46 -28.13 -27.44
C ARG A 36 9.37 -27.96 -26.40
N ILE A 37 8.65 -26.84 -26.43
CA ILE A 37 7.63 -26.47 -25.46
C ILE A 37 6.35 -26.11 -26.22
N ASP A 38 5.22 -26.56 -25.71
CA ASP A 38 3.92 -26.22 -26.26
C ASP A 38 3.64 -24.71 -26.08
N PRO A 39 3.29 -23.96 -27.15
CA PRO A 39 2.91 -22.56 -27.06
C PRO A 39 1.76 -22.30 -26.08
N GLN A 40 0.90 -23.29 -25.84
CA GLN A 40 -0.19 -23.21 -24.88
C GLN A 40 0.32 -23.05 -23.44
N VAL A 41 1.45 -23.68 -23.10
CA VAL A 41 2.09 -23.55 -21.78
C VAL A 41 2.63 -22.14 -21.57
N LEU A 42 3.25 -21.55 -22.60
CA LEU A 42 3.70 -20.15 -22.54
C LEU A 42 2.51 -19.20 -22.35
N ALA A 43 1.43 -19.39 -23.12
CA ALA A 43 0.23 -18.58 -23.03
C ALA A 43 -0.39 -18.64 -21.62
N VAL A 44 -0.62 -19.84 -21.07
CA VAL A 44 -1.18 -20.01 -19.72
C VAL A 44 -0.28 -19.37 -18.66
N THR A 45 1.03 -19.53 -18.77
CA THR A 45 1.99 -18.95 -17.82
C THR A 45 1.93 -17.43 -17.84
N VAL A 46 1.95 -16.82 -19.04
CA VAL A 46 1.89 -15.36 -19.20
C VAL A 46 0.54 -14.81 -18.74
N THR A 47 -0.56 -15.43 -19.16
CA THR A 47 -1.92 -15.02 -18.75
C THR A 47 -2.12 -15.14 -17.24
N GLY A 48 -1.63 -16.22 -16.62
CA GLY A 48 -1.67 -16.40 -15.17
C GLY A 48 -0.88 -15.34 -14.44
N LEU A 49 0.32 -14.99 -14.93
CA LEU A 49 1.18 -13.97 -14.33
C LEU A 49 0.55 -12.58 -14.44
N VAL A 50 -0.01 -12.23 -15.60
CA VAL A 50 -0.74 -10.96 -15.80
C VAL A 50 -1.96 -10.90 -14.89
N GLY A 51 -2.74 -11.98 -14.80
CA GLY A 51 -3.91 -12.05 -13.92
C GLY A 51 -3.55 -11.85 -12.44
N ALA A 52 -2.45 -12.47 -11.98
CA ALA A 52 -1.94 -12.31 -10.62
C ALA A 52 -1.53 -10.86 -10.33
N ILE A 53 -0.86 -10.19 -11.28
CA ILE A 53 -0.46 -8.78 -11.13
C ILE A 53 -1.70 -7.87 -11.02
N VAL A 54 -2.70 -8.08 -11.87
CA VAL A 54 -3.95 -7.31 -11.85
C VAL A 54 -4.67 -7.48 -10.51
N LEU A 55 -4.79 -8.72 -10.02
CA LEU A 55 -5.40 -9.00 -8.71
C LEU A 55 -4.63 -8.35 -7.56
N ALA A 56 -3.29 -8.41 -7.59
CA ALA A 56 -2.44 -7.78 -6.59
C ALA A 56 -2.62 -6.25 -6.56
N LEU A 57 -2.68 -5.62 -7.73
CA LEU A 57 -2.95 -4.18 -7.87
C LEU A 57 -4.35 -3.84 -7.34
N PHE A 58 -5.37 -4.63 -7.68
CA PHE A 58 -6.74 -4.41 -7.21
C PHE A 58 -6.82 -4.51 -5.67
N ALA A 59 -6.20 -5.52 -5.08
CA ALA A 59 -6.10 -5.67 -3.63
C ALA A 59 -5.33 -4.52 -2.97
N MET A 60 -4.25 -4.04 -3.61
CA MET A 60 -3.47 -2.89 -3.14
C MET A 60 -4.31 -1.61 -3.15
N ILE A 61 -5.08 -1.36 -4.22
CA ILE A 61 -5.98 -0.21 -4.34
C ILE A 61 -7.05 -0.27 -3.24
N ILE A 62 -7.70 -1.41 -3.03
CA ILE A 62 -8.69 -1.60 -1.96
C ILE A 62 -8.08 -1.31 -0.58
N ARG A 63 -6.85 -1.80 -0.33
CA ARG A 63 -6.12 -1.51 0.91
C ARG A 63 -5.78 -0.03 1.04
N LEU A 64 -5.42 0.64 -0.05
CA LEU A 64 -5.12 2.08 -0.07
C LEU A 64 -6.35 2.90 0.34
N PHE A 65 -7.52 2.58 -0.22
CA PHE A 65 -8.78 3.24 0.14
C PHE A 65 -9.19 2.99 1.59
N HIS A 66 -9.02 1.77 2.11
CA HIS A 66 -9.24 1.48 3.54
C HIS A 66 -8.30 2.28 4.45
N LYS A 67 -7.02 2.40 4.06
CA LYS A 67 -6.03 3.16 4.82
C LYS A 67 -6.33 4.66 4.84
N HIS A 68 -6.81 5.22 3.71
CA HIS A 68 -7.28 6.61 3.66
C HIS A 68 -8.49 6.88 4.56
N LYS A 69 -9.43 5.94 4.66
CA LYS A 69 -10.58 6.06 5.58
C LYS A 69 -10.14 6.09 7.05
N LYS A 70 -9.10 5.32 7.40
CA LYS A 70 -8.54 5.30 8.76
C LYS A 70 -7.88 6.62 9.14
N HIS A 71 -7.06 7.19 8.25
CA HIS A 71 -6.40 8.47 8.50
C HIS A 71 -7.37 9.67 8.56
N ARG A 72 -8.46 9.67 7.77
CA ARG A 72 -9.50 10.70 7.90
C ARG A 72 -10.24 10.63 9.24
N ARG A 73 -10.49 9.43 9.76
CA ARG A 73 -11.12 9.27 11.08
C ARG A 73 -10.22 9.73 12.21
N GLU A 74 -8.93 9.40 12.16
CA GLU A 74 -7.96 9.84 13.17
C GLU A 74 -7.77 11.37 13.18
N ALA A 75 -7.73 12.01 12.00
CA ALA A 75 -7.69 13.47 11.90
C ALA A 75 -8.98 14.13 12.42
N SER A 76 -10.15 13.59 12.09
CA SER A 76 -11.44 14.11 12.58
C SER A 76 -11.63 13.89 14.08
N SER A 77 -11.17 12.77 14.64
CA SER A 77 -11.22 12.52 16.09
C SER A 77 -10.30 13.46 16.85
N ALA A 78 -9.10 13.76 16.34
CA ALA A 78 -8.17 14.68 16.99
C ALA A 78 -8.68 16.13 16.97
N ASP A 79 -9.29 16.55 15.87
CA ASP A 79 -9.89 17.88 15.73
C ASP A 79 -11.09 18.07 16.67
N ILE A 80 -11.97 17.06 16.77
CA ILE A 80 -13.09 17.04 17.73
C ILE A 80 -12.58 17.01 19.18
N LEU A 81 -11.50 16.27 19.47
CA LEU A 81 -10.93 16.23 20.83
C LEU A 81 -10.29 17.58 21.21
N ALA A 82 -9.64 18.26 20.26
CA ALA A 82 -9.09 19.59 20.44
C ALA A 82 -10.19 20.64 20.63
N GLU A 83 -11.27 20.55 19.86
CA GLU A 83 -12.47 21.40 20.00
C GLU A 83 -13.13 21.22 21.37
N ILE A 84 -13.31 19.98 21.85
CA ILE A 84 -13.86 19.70 23.19
C ILE A 84 -12.90 20.18 24.30
N MET A 85 -11.59 20.05 24.11
CA MET A 85 -10.61 20.52 25.09
C MET A 85 -10.59 22.06 25.19
N ALA A 86 -10.73 22.76 24.06
CA ALA A 86 -10.86 24.21 24.03
C ALA A 86 -12.17 24.68 24.71
N MET A 87 -13.30 24.05 24.40
CA MET A 87 -14.58 24.37 25.06
C MET A 87 -14.54 24.11 26.58
N LYS A 88 -13.80 23.08 27.03
CA LYS A 88 -13.66 22.77 28.45
C LYS A 88 -12.78 23.79 29.18
N ASP A 89 -11.78 24.36 28.52
CA ASP A 89 -10.88 25.37 29.11
C ASP A 89 -11.60 26.73 29.23
N ASP A 90 -12.46 27.07 28.27
CA ASP A 90 -13.26 28.30 28.29
C ASP A 90 -14.33 28.32 29.39
N ASP A 91 -15.01 27.20 29.65
CA ASP A 91 -16.01 27.07 30.72
C ASP A 91 -15.38 27.15 32.13
N TYR A 92 -14.13 26.69 32.27
CA TYR A 92 -13.39 26.76 33.54
C TYR A 92 -13.01 28.20 33.90
N LYS A 93 -12.57 28.99 32.91
CA LYS A 93 -12.19 30.40 33.13
C LYS A 93 -13.37 31.33 33.40
N ASP A 94 -14.56 31.05 32.86
CA ASP A 94 -15.75 31.86 33.14
C ASP A 94 -16.30 31.61 34.56
N LYS A 95 -16.09 30.41 35.11
CA LYS A 95 -16.43 30.09 36.52
C LYS A 95 -15.49 30.76 37.52
N GLU A 96 -14.18 30.76 37.29
CA GLU A 96 -13.23 31.47 38.18
C GLU A 96 -13.47 32.99 38.22
N LYS A 97 -13.99 33.57 37.13
CA LYS A 97 -14.27 35.00 37.04
C LYS A 97 -15.55 35.43 37.76
N LYS A 98 -16.48 34.50 38.00
CA LYS A 98 -17.73 34.75 38.75
C LYS A 98 -17.63 34.49 40.25
N GLU A 99 -16.64 33.71 40.71
CA GLU A 99 -16.40 33.49 42.14
C GLU A 99 -15.46 34.52 42.78
N ASN A 100 -14.65 35.23 41.98
CA ASN A 100 -13.69 36.24 42.46
C ASN A 100 -14.07 37.69 42.09
N GLY A 101 -15.31 37.93 41.64
CA GLY A 101 -15.85 39.24 41.26
C GLY A 101 -16.94 39.74 42.20
#